data_AF-A0A2X1AC08-F1
#
_entry.id   AF-A0A2X1AC08-F1
#
_cell.length_a   1.000
_cell.length_b   1.000
_cell.length_c   1.000
_cell.angle_alpha   90.00
_cell.angle_beta   90.00
_cell.angle_gamma   90.00
#
_symmetry.space_group_name_H-M   'P 1'
#
loop_
_entity.id
_entity.type
_entity.pdbx_description
1 polymer ?
#
loop_
_entity_poly.entity_id
_entity_poly.type
_entity_poly.pdbx_seq_one_letter_code
_entity_poly.pdbx_strand_id
1 'polypeptide(L)'
;MSAQTHYLAVFTSDKTGPRWRAWRAMSEAEQAETARLGVAAVAEWEEAHRDSIVFQGGPLGPTKRIDDDGAVTDVVNLLTVFMVVRADSHEAAARCSRTTRT
;
A
#
# COMPACT_ATOMS: atom_id res chain seq x y z
N MET A 1 -31.49 -0.70 4.39
CA MET A 1 -30.30 -0.43 3.55
C MET A 1 -29.07 -0.60 4.42
N SER A 2 -28.31 -1.68 4.26
CA SER A 2 -26.96 -1.73 4.83
C SER A 2 -26.14 -0.67 4.10
N ALA A 3 -25.64 0.32 4.83
CA ALA A 3 -24.72 1.30 4.26
C ALA A 3 -23.50 0.51 3.78
N GLN A 4 -23.32 0.39 2.46
CA GLN A 4 -22.12 -0.21 1.89
C GLN A 4 -20.96 0.70 2.26
N THR A 5 -20.25 0.35 3.33
CA THR A 5 -19.22 1.23 3.88
C THR A 5 -17.94 0.96 3.09
N HIS A 6 -17.59 1.91 2.23
CA HIS A 6 -16.32 1.91 1.51
C HIS A 6 -15.25 2.52 2.41
N TYR A 7 -14.08 1.90 2.41
CA TYR A 7 -12.92 2.32 3.18
C TYR A 7 -11.74 2.54 2.26
N LEU A 8 -11.01 3.63 2.51
CA LEU A 8 -9.70 3.86 1.90
C LEU A 8 -8.65 3.10 2.72
N ALA A 9 -8.17 1.98 2.17
CA ALA A 9 -7.04 1.27 2.73
C ALA A 9 -5.75 1.94 2.23
N VAL A 10 -4.92 2.39 3.16
CA VAL A 10 -3.64 3.06 2.86
C VAL A 10 -2.51 2.26 3.47
N PHE A 11 -1.59 1.81 2.62
CA PHE A 11 -0.39 1.11 3.02
C PHE A 11 0.72 2.13 3.27
N THR A 12 1.45 1.94 4.37
CA THR A 12 2.51 2.86 4.78
C THR A 12 3.86 2.14 4.82
N SER A 13 4.93 2.88 4.52
CA SER A 13 6.30 2.41 4.65
C SER A 13 7.19 3.53 5.17
N ASP A 14 7.85 3.28 6.30
CA ASP A 14 8.95 4.10 6.76
C ASP A 14 10.20 3.81 5.92
N LYS A 15 10.50 4.71 4.99
CA LYS A 15 11.68 4.63 4.11
C LYS A 15 12.99 4.95 4.83
N THR A 16 12.95 5.23 6.13
CA THR A 16 14.15 5.38 6.97
C THR A 16 14.30 4.21 7.96
N GLY A 17 13.26 3.40 8.11
CA GLY A 17 13.18 2.34 9.12
C GLY A 17 14.05 1.11 8.86
N PRO A 18 14.13 0.18 9.83
CA PRO A 18 15.00 -0.99 9.77
C PRO A 18 14.70 -1.91 8.58
N ARG A 19 13.43 -2.09 8.20
CA ARG A 19 13.04 -2.90 7.04
C ARG A 19 13.60 -2.34 5.73
N TRP A 20 13.58 -1.00 5.58
CA TRP A 20 14.12 -0.36 4.38
C TRP A 20 15.65 -0.39 4.34
N ARG A 21 16.31 -0.27 5.51
CA ARG A 21 17.76 -0.46 5.60
C ARG A 21 18.17 -1.89 5.25
N ALA A 22 17.44 -2.89 5.74
CA ALA A 22 17.67 -4.29 5.42
C ALA A 22 17.48 -4.55 3.91
N TRP A 23 16.41 -4.01 3.31
CA TRP A 23 16.19 -4.07 1.86
C TRP A 23 17.36 -3.47 1.08
N ARG A 24 17.85 -2.29 1.47
CA ARG A 24 18.98 -1.63 0.79
C ARG A 24 20.32 -2.33 0.96
N ALA A 25 20.45 -3.18 1.98
CA ALA A 25 21.66 -3.97 2.21
C ALA A 25 21.66 -5.28 1.38
N MET A 26 20.53 -5.67 0.80
CA MET A 26 20.43 -6.81 -0.12
C MET A 26 21.13 -6.51 -1.45
N SER A 27 21.73 -7.53 -2.04
CA SER A 27 22.17 -7.50 -3.43
C SER A 27 21.01 -7.27 -4.40
N GLU A 28 21.32 -6.85 -5.62
CA GLU A 28 20.31 -6.65 -6.66
C GLU A 28 19.50 -7.93 -6.94
N ALA A 29 20.15 -9.10 -6.93
CA ALA A 29 19.50 -10.39 -7.13
C ALA A 29 18.52 -10.72 -6.00
N GLU A 30 18.89 -10.46 -4.74
CA GLU A 30 18.02 -10.67 -3.58
C GLU A 30 16.83 -9.69 -3.59
N GLN A 31 17.05 -8.44 -3.97
CA GLN A 31 15.98 -7.46 -4.16
C GLN A 31 15.01 -7.91 -5.27
N ALA A 32 15.54 -8.36 -6.41
CA ALA A 32 14.72 -8.84 -7.52
C ALA A 32 13.87 -10.06 -7.13
N GLU A 33 14.45 -11.05 -6.45
CA GLU A 33 13.70 -12.23 -6.01
C GLU A 33 12.64 -11.86 -4.95
N THR A 34 12.99 -11.00 -4.00
CA THR A 34 12.02 -10.55 -2.98
C THR A 34 10.89 -9.74 -3.61
N ALA A 35 11.17 -8.93 -4.64
CA ALA A 35 10.14 -8.21 -5.40
C ALA A 35 9.24 -9.18 -6.16
N ARG A 36 9.80 -10.19 -6.83
CA ARG A 36 9.06 -11.23 -7.57
C ARG A 36 8.09 -11.98 -6.65
N LEU A 37 8.57 -12.41 -5.48
CA LEU A 37 7.74 -13.06 -4.46
C LEU A 37 6.64 -12.13 -3.93
N GLY A 38 6.97 -10.85 -3.71
CA GLY A 38 6.01 -9.83 -3.28
C GLY A 38 4.89 -9.61 -4.30
N VAL A 39 5.22 -9.50 -5.59
CA VAL A 39 4.23 -9.32 -6.67
C VAL A 39 3.28 -10.52 -6.74
N ALA A 40 3.81 -11.75 -6.66
CA ALA A 40 2.99 -12.95 -6.68
C ALA A 40 2.03 -13.02 -5.46
N ALA A 41 2.53 -12.71 -4.27
CA ALA A 41 1.72 -12.71 -3.05
C ALA A 41 0.62 -11.64 -3.07
N VAL A 42 0.90 -10.46 -3.64
CA VAL A 42 -0.11 -9.41 -3.84
C VAL A 42 -1.18 -9.88 -4.82
N ALA A 43 -0.80 -10.48 -5.95
CA ALA A 43 -1.76 -10.98 -6.93
C ALA A 43 -2.68 -12.08 -6.35
N GLU A 44 -2.13 -13.01 -5.56
CA GLU A 44 -2.92 -14.04 -4.87
C GLU A 44 -3.88 -13.42 -3.84
N TRP A 45 -3.42 -12.42 -3.08
CA TRP A 45 -4.27 -11.71 -2.14
C TRP A 45 -5.40 -10.92 -2.84
N GLU A 46 -5.10 -10.24 -3.95
CA GLU A 46 -6.09 -9.51 -4.76
C GLU A 46 -7.16 -10.46 -5.31
N GLU A 47 -6.75 -11.64 -5.79
CA GLU A 47 -7.67 -12.69 -6.25
C GLU A 47 -8.62 -13.14 -5.14
N ALA A 48 -8.07 -13.46 -3.97
CA ALA A 48 -8.83 -13.94 -2.82
C ALA A 48 -9.81 -12.90 -2.26
N HIS A 49 -9.56 -11.61 -2.47
CA HIS A 49 -10.37 -10.51 -1.95
C HIS A 49 -11.12 -9.71 -3.02
N ARG A 50 -11.15 -10.20 -4.27
CA ARG A 50 -11.69 -9.48 -5.43
C ARG A 50 -13.06 -8.85 -5.17
N ASP A 51 -13.98 -9.58 -4.52
CA ASP A 51 -15.34 -9.11 -4.26
C ASP A 51 -15.43 -7.96 -3.24
N SER A 52 -14.39 -7.79 -2.42
CA SER A 52 -14.26 -6.70 -1.47
C SER A 52 -13.55 -5.49 -2.07
N ILE A 53 -12.84 -5.63 -3.21
CA ILE A 53 -12.10 -4.54 -3.86
C ILE A 53 -13.06 -3.73 -4.73
N VAL A 54 -13.24 -2.46 -4.38
CA VAL A 54 -14.08 -1.50 -5.13
C VAL A 54 -13.24 -0.70 -6.11
N PHE A 55 -12.00 -0.36 -5.72
CA PHE A 55 -11.01 0.26 -6.58
C PHE A 55 -9.65 -0.33 -6.23
N GLN A 56 -9.03 -1.00 -7.20
CA GLN A 56 -7.74 -1.69 -7.00
C GLN A 56 -6.65 -0.71 -6.57
N GLY A 57 -6.65 0.50 -7.14
CA GLY A 57 -5.63 1.51 -6.86
C GLY A 57 -4.24 1.09 -7.29
N GLY A 58 -3.23 1.46 -6.53
CA GLY A 58 -1.83 1.18 -6.89
C GLY A 58 -0.81 2.04 -6.16
N PRO A 59 0.48 1.89 -6.52
CA PRO A 59 1.56 2.64 -5.91
C PRO A 59 1.45 4.13 -6.20
N LEU A 60 1.68 4.94 -5.17
CA LEU A 60 1.77 6.39 -5.27
C LEU A 60 3.10 6.78 -5.94
N GLY A 61 2.99 7.62 -6.97
CA GLY A 61 4.15 8.21 -7.64
C GLY A 61 4.85 9.28 -6.81
N PRO A 62 5.86 9.96 -7.39
CA PRO A 62 6.51 11.10 -6.78
C PRO A 62 5.48 12.11 -6.24
N THR A 63 5.58 12.43 -4.96
CA THR A 63 4.63 13.30 -4.29
C THR A 63 5.17 14.72 -4.26
N LYS A 64 4.31 15.70 -4.54
CA LYS A 64 4.62 17.11 -4.36
C LYS A 64 3.74 17.72 -3.27
N ARG A 65 4.28 18.72 -2.57
CA ARG A 65 3.55 19.55 -1.62
C ARG A 65 3.54 20.98 -2.14
N ILE A 66 2.38 21.63 -2.06
CA ILE A 66 2.22 23.07 -2.25
C ILE A 66 1.99 23.71 -0.88
N ASP A 67 2.64 24.85 -0.61
CA ASP A 67 2.39 25.65 0.59
C ASP A 67 1.42 26.82 0.32
N ASP A 68 1.09 27.57 1.36
CA ASP A 68 0.12 28.68 1.29
C ASP A 68 0.58 29.83 0.38
N ASP A 69 1.90 29.96 0.17
CA ASP A 69 2.51 30.93 -0.75
C ASP A 69 2.58 30.41 -2.20
N GLY A 70 2.14 29.17 -2.43
CA GLY A 70 2.07 28.52 -3.73
C GLY A 70 3.37 27.85 -4.19
N ALA A 71 4.39 27.74 -3.33
CA ALA A 71 5.64 27.08 -3.67
C ALA A 71 5.45 25.55 -3.70
N VAL A 72 5.87 24.92 -4.80
CA VAL A 72 5.78 23.48 -5.00
C VAL A 72 7.13 22.81 -4.69
N THR A 73 7.12 21.82 -3.79
CA THR A 73 8.31 21.09 -3.35
C THR A 73 8.14 19.59 -3.48
N ASP A 74 9.24 18.89 -3.78
CA ASP A 74 9.27 17.43 -3.74
C ASP A 74 9.24 16.93 -2.31
N VAL A 75 8.41 15.92 -2.05
CA VAL A 75 8.31 15.29 -0.73
C VAL A 75 8.34 13.78 -0.84
N VAL A 76 8.92 13.15 0.17
CA VAL A 76 8.90 11.70 0.32
C VAL A 76 7.75 11.35 1.25
N ASN A 77 6.71 10.74 0.70
CA ASN A 77 5.56 10.30 1.49
C ASN A 77 5.80 8.95 2.17
N LEU A 78 5.19 8.77 3.34
CA LEU A 78 5.07 7.49 4.05
C LEU A 78 3.98 6.61 3.44
N LEU A 79 2.96 7.20 2.80
CA LEU A 79 1.93 6.42 2.09
C LEU A 79 2.53 5.87 0.79
N THR A 80 2.31 4.58 0.53
CA THR A 80 2.92 3.88 -0.62
C THR A 80 1.91 3.37 -1.61
N VAL A 81 0.82 2.77 -1.14
CA VAL A 81 -0.26 2.22 -1.97
C VAL A 81 -1.58 2.61 -1.33
N PHE A 82 -2.58 2.87 -2.16
CA PHE A 82 -3.95 3.00 -1.67
C PHE A 82 -4.89 2.14 -2.52
N MET A 83 -6.00 1.74 -1.92
CA MET A 83 -7.10 1.06 -2.58
C MET A 83 -8.41 1.36 -1.86
N VAL A 84 -9.55 1.10 -2.51
CA VAL A 84 -10.86 1.21 -1.89
C VAL A 84 -11.44 -0.18 -1.72
N VAL A 85 -11.82 -0.51 -0.48
CA VAL A 85 -12.46 -1.78 -0.14
C VAL A 85 -13.85 -1.58 0.44
N ARG A 86 -14.72 -2.55 0.26
CA ARG A 86 -16.01 -2.64 0.95
C ARG A 86 -15.84 -3.52 2.17
N ALA A 87 -16.36 -3.08 3.32
CA ALA A 87 -16.41 -3.90 4.52
C ALA A 87 -17.56 -3.46 5.44
N ASP A 88 -17.88 -4.28 6.43
CA ASP A 88 -18.93 -3.97 7.42
C ASP A 88 -18.43 -3.07 8.57
N SER A 89 -17.11 -2.87 8.67
CA SER A 89 -16.48 -2.02 9.68
C SER A 89 -15.05 -1.62 9.29
N HIS A 90 -14.49 -0.59 9.95
CA HIS A 90 -13.07 -0.22 9.83
C HIS A 90 -12.15 -1.40 10.14
N GLU A 91 -12.48 -2.16 11.18
CA GLU A 91 -11.69 -3.30 11.63
C GLU A 91 -11.74 -4.45 10.61
N ALA A 92 -12.91 -4.70 9.99
CA ALA A 92 -13.01 -5.64 8.89
C ALA A 92 -12.21 -5.18 7.66
N ALA A 93 -12.24 -3.89 7.32
CA ALA A 93 -11.43 -3.32 6.24
C ALA A 93 -9.93 -3.48 6.51
N ALA A 94 -9.47 -3.22 7.73
CA ALA A 94 -8.07 -3.37 8.13
C ALA A 94 -7.59 -4.83 8.06
N ARG A 95 -8.43 -5.79 8.48
CA ARG A 95 -8.11 -7.22 8.36
C ARG A 95 -8.09 -7.70 6.92
N CYS A 96 -9.06 -7.29 6.11
CA CYS A 96 -9.08 -7.57 4.67
C CYS A 96 -7.79 -7.08 4.02
N SER A 97 -7.38 -5.84 4.31
CA SER A 97 -6.20 -5.17 3.73
C SER A 97 -4.85 -5.69 4.24
N ARG A 98 -4.84 -6.70 5.12
CA ARG A 98 -3.59 -7.28 5.63
C ARG A 98 -3.05 -8.29 4.60
N THR A 99 -2.07 -7.89 3.82
CA THR A 99 -1.26 -8.83 3.03
C THR A 99 -0.41 -9.68 3.98
N THR A 100 -0.62 -10.99 4.01
CA THR A 100 0.15 -11.93 4.83
C THR A 100 1.62 -11.92 4.39
N ARG A 101 2.43 -11.16 5.10
CA ARG A 101 3.89 -11.28 5.05
C ARG A 101 4.37 -11.32 6.50
N THR A 102 4.48 -12.54 7.04
CA THR A 102 5.30 -12.83 8.22
C THR A 102 6.74 -12.45 7.94
#